data_AF-A0A1Q2CXG1-F1
#
_entry.id   AF-A0A1Q2CXG1-F1
#
_cell.length_a   1.000
_cell.length_b   1.000
_cell.length_c   1.000
_cell.angle_alpha   90.00
_cell.angle_beta   90.00
_cell.angle_gamma   90.00
#
_symmetry.space_group_name_H-M   'P 1'
#
loop_
_entity.id
_entity.type
_entity.pdbx_description
1 polymer ?
#
loop_
_entity_poly.entity_id
_entity_poly.type
_entity_poly.pdbx_seq_one_letter_code
_entity_poly.pdbx_strand_id
1 'polypeptide(L)'
;MERNPRGDKLQPGPASSTADQWTRVLAHRRKDAPTTVAAVIERFEAAGVTPDQVASHLEDGGDRLYAAAASAAEGWAAGFGGERAVALLAAEVSALMSHLVARAASVRSVCVEALLDEFSAVTVAGALGVARQKVYELARPSVDPAYLTTTPWRHHE
;
A
#
# COMPACT_ATOMS: atom_id res chain seq x y z
N MET A 1 30.56 -40.17 -34.78
CA MET A 1 29.36 -39.67 -34.08
C MET A 1 29.77 -39.34 -32.65
N GLU A 2 30.15 -38.10 -32.37
CA GLU A 2 30.40 -37.64 -31.01
C GLU A 2 29.76 -36.25 -30.88
N ARG A 3 28.57 -36.21 -30.26
CA ARG A 3 27.86 -34.96 -29.91
C ARG A 3 28.27 -34.59 -28.50
N ASN A 4 28.98 -33.48 -28.35
CA ASN A 4 29.24 -32.86 -27.07
C ASN A 4 27.94 -32.16 -26.58
N PRO A 5 27.43 -32.41 -25.37
CA PRO A 5 26.24 -31.70 -24.88
C PRO A 5 26.66 -30.32 -24.38
N ARG A 6 26.13 -29.27 -25.01
CA ARG A 6 26.19 -27.89 -24.50
C ARG A 6 25.52 -27.86 -23.13
N GLY A 7 26.29 -27.53 -22.11
CA GLY A 7 25.78 -27.17 -20.80
C GLY A 7 24.88 -25.95 -20.94
N ASP A 8 23.59 -26.18 -20.77
CA ASP A 8 22.57 -25.15 -20.62
C ASP A 8 22.82 -24.50 -19.25
N LYS A 9 23.58 -23.40 -19.24
CA LYS A 9 23.70 -22.56 -18.06
C LYS A 9 22.36 -21.86 -17.91
N LEU A 10 21.53 -22.35 -16.99
CA LEU A 10 20.42 -21.60 -16.40
C LEU A 10 20.93 -20.20 -16.07
N GLN A 11 20.53 -19.23 -16.90
CA GLN A 11 20.74 -17.81 -16.63
C GLN A 11 19.80 -17.47 -15.46
N PRO A 12 20.31 -17.08 -14.28
CA PRO A 12 19.44 -16.47 -13.29
C PRO A 12 18.90 -15.18 -13.91
N GLY A 13 17.58 -15.03 -13.92
CA GLY A 13 16.93 -13.79 -14.38
C GLY A 13 17.51 -12.57 -13.66
N PRO A 14 17.42 -11.36 -14.26
CA PRO A 14 18.04 -10.18 -13.69
C PRO A 14 17.54 -10.00 -12.25
N ALA A 15 18.46 -10.05 -11.29
CA ALA A 15 18.16 -9.70 -9.91
C ALA A 15 17.54 -8.30 -9.92
N SER A 16 16.30 -8.17 -9.42
CA SER A 16 15.65 -6.85 -9.35
C SER A 16 16.56 -5.92 -8.57
N SER A 17 16.88 -4.75 -9.12
CA SER A 17 17.72 -3.79 -8.40
C SER A 17 17.02 -3.35 -7.10
N THR A 18 17.78 -2.93 -6.09
CA THR A 18 17.20 -2.37 -4.86
C THR A 18 16.24 -1.20 -5.14
N ALA A 19 16.52 -0.43 -6.20
CA ALA A 19 15.64 0.65 -6.66
C ALA A 19 14.28 0.12 -7.16
N ASP A 20 14.28 -1.01 -7.88
CA ASP A 20 13.04 -1.66 -8.33
C ASP A 20 12.23 -2.20 -7.15
N GLN A 21 12.91 -2.71 -6.12
CA GLN A 21 12.27 -3.18 -4.88
C GLN A 21 11.61 -2.01 -4.13
N TRP A 22 12.32 -0.90 -3.92
CA TRP A 22 11.75 0.29 -3.30
C TRP A 22 10.55 0.83 -4.08
N THR A 23 10.66 0.89 -5.41
CA THR A 23 9.56 1.32 -6.29
C THR A 23 8.33 0.44 -6.10
N ARG A 24 8.52 -0.88 -5.99
CA ARG A 24 7.43 -1.83 -5.79
C ARG A 24 6.79 -1.66 -4.40
N VAL A 25 7.58 -1.64 -3.33
CA VAL A 25 7.07 -1.57 -1.95
C VAL A 25 6.33 -0.25 -1.69
N LEU A 26 6.82 0.85 -2.27
CA LEU A 26 6.23 2.18 -2.11
C LEU A 26 5.23 2.53 -3.22
N ALA A 27 4.69 1.55 -3.96
CA ALA A 27 3.75 1.80 -5.06
C ALA A 27 2.49 2.60 -4.64
N HIS A 28 2.10 2.51 -3.37
CA HIS A 28 0.99 3.27 -2.81
C HIS A 28 1.27 4.79 -2.71
N ARG A 29 2.55 5.18 -2.71
CA ARG A 29 3.03 6.58 -2.69
C ARG A 29 3.26 7.19 -4.07
N ARG A 30 2.90 6.53 -5.17
CA ARG A 30 3.15 7.03 -6.54
C ARG A 30 2.65 8.45 -6.86
N LYS A 31 1.76 9.01 -6.03
CA LYS A 31 1.23 10.38 -6.18
C LYS A 31 2.02 11.40 -5.38
N ASP A 32 2.85 10.95 -4.44
CA ASP A 32 3.75 11.82 -3.70
C ASP A 32 4.82 12.35 -4.67
N ALA A 33 5.34 13.54 -4.38
CA ALA A 33 6.45 14.08 -5.14
C ALA A 33 7.65 13.12 -5.09
N PRO A 34 8.42 12.96 -6.19
CA PRO A 34 9.60 12.08 -6.19
C PRO A 34 10.60 12.39 -5.06
N THR A 35 10.73 13.66 -4.67
CA THR A 35 11.56 14.10 -3.54
C THR A 35 11.05 13.59 -2.20
N THR A 36 9.74 13.50 -2.01
CA THR A 36 9.11 12.92 -0.81
C THR A 36 9.41 11.42 -0.73
N VAL A 37 9.24 10.70 -1.83
CA VAL A 37 9.52 9.25 -1.90
C VAL A 37 10.99 8.98 -1.63
N ALA A 38 11.90 9.74 -2.25
CA ALA A 38 13.33 9.63 -2.00
C ALA A 38 13.70 9.86 -0.53
N ALA A 39 13.11 10.88 0.12
CA ALA A 39 13.34 11.14 1.54
C ALA A 39 12.77 10.04 2.46
N VAL A 40 11.70 9.35 2.05
CA VAL A 40 11.20 8.17 2.78
C VAL A 40 12.20 7.02 2.69
N ILE A 41 12.69 6.72 1.48
CA ILE A 41 13.71 5.69 1.23
C ILE A 41 14.97 5.98 2.07
N GLU A 42 15.50 7.19 2.01
CA GLU A 42 16.69 7.60 2.77
C GLU A 42 16.50 7.39 4.27
N ARG A 43 15.32 7.68 4.82
CA ARG A 43 15.04 7.48 6.25
C ARG A 43 15.02 6.00 6.63
N PHE A 44 14.48 5.13 5.78
CA PHE A 44 14.51 3.68 6.02
C PHE A 44 15.93 3.14 5.95
N GLU A 45 16.69 3.52 4.91
CA GLU A 45 18.07 3.09 4.75
C GLU A 45 18.96 3.57 5.92
N ALA A 46 18.79 4.82 6.36
CA ALA A 46 19.48 5.35 7.54
C ALA A 46 19.10 4.67 8.86
N ALA A 47 17.93 4.01 8.90
CA ALA A 47 17.49 3.19 10.03
C ALA A 47 17.89 1.70 9.87
N GLY A 48 18.58 1.33 8.79
CA GLY A 48 18.95 -0.05 8.50
C GLY A 48 17.77 -0.93 8.10
N VAL A 49 16.65 -0.34 7.68
CA VAL A 49 15.44 -1.05 7.28
C VAL A 49 15.47 -1.30 5.77
N THR A 50 15.31 -2.55 5.37
CA THR A 50 15.33 -2.98 3.96
C THR A 50 13.94 -2.89 3.31
N PRO A 51 13.86 -2.86 1.96
CA PRO A 51 12.57 -2.94 1.26
C PRO A 51 11.74 -4.16 1.68
N ASP A 52 12.37 -5.32 1.86
CA ASP A 52 11.68 -6.57 2.22
C ASP A 52 11.07 -6.51 3.63
N GLN A 53 11.74 -5.84 4.58
CA GLN A 53 11.18 -5.62 5.91
C GLN A 53 9.96 -4.70 5.86
N VAL A 54 10.03 -3.60 5.09
CA VAL A 54 8.87 -2.73 4.87
C VAL A 54 7.73 -3.52 4.21
N ALA A 55 8.01 -4.27 3.14
CA ALA A 55 7.03 -5.08 2.44
C ALA A 55 6.29 -6.04 3.40
N SER A 56 7.04 -6.76 4.23
CA SER A 56 6.47 -7.72 5.18
C SER A 56 5.55 -7.06 6.22
N HIS A 57 5.84 -5.82 6.64
CA HIS A 57 4.98 -5.05 7.55
C HIS A 57 3.77 -4.41 6.86
N LEU A 58 3.87 -4.13 5.56
CA LEU A 58 2.71 -3.68 4.78
C LEU A 58 1.74 -4.84 4.51
N GLU A 59 2.26 -6.04 4.27
CA GLU A 59 1.46 -7.25 4.04
C GLU A 59 0.64 -7.68 5.26
N ASP A 60 1.20 -7.54 6.47
CA ASP A 60 0.51 -7.85 7.72
C ASP A 60 -0.25 -6.66 8.32
N GLY A 61 -0.31 -5.52 7.62
CA GLY A 61 -0.98 -4.31 8.09
C GLY A 61 -0.40 -3.71 9.38
N GLY A 62 0.82 -4.09 9.77
CA GLY A 62 1.46 -3.67 11.01
C GLY A 62 1.09 -4.53 12.23
N ASP A 63 0.41 -5.66 12.05
CA ASP A 63 -0.07 -6.50 13.16
C ASP A 63 1.06 -6.91 14.13
N ARG A 64 2.24 -7.26 13.61
CA ARG A 64 3.40 -7.60 14.45
C ARG A 64 3.92 -6.42 15.27
N LEU A 65 3.89 -5.21 14.70
CA LEU A 65 4.29 -3.99 15.42
C LEU A 65 3.29 -3.69 16.55
N TYR A 66 2.00 -3.84 16.26
CA TYR A 66 0.94 -3.65 17.25
C TYR A 66 1.05 -4.66 18.40
N ALA A 67 1.22 -5.95 18.09
CA ALA A 67 1.37 -7.00 19.09
C ALA A 67 2.60 -6.78 19.98
N ALA A 68 3.74 -6.38 19.39
CA ALA A 68 4.95 -6.09 20.15
C ALA A 68 4.79 -4.85 21.05
N ALA A 69 4.21 -3.77 20.54
CA ALA A 69 3.91 -2.59 21.34
C ALA A 69 2.95 -2.88 22.51
N ALA A 70 1.91 -3.68 22.26
CA ALA A 70 0.92 -4.06 23.26
C ALA A 70 1.48 -4.98 24.34
N SER A 71 2.54 -5.74 24.06
CA SER A 71 3.21 -6.59 25.05
C SER A 71 3.84 -5.81 26.21
N ALA A 72 4.12 -4.52 26.02
CA ALA A 72 4.82 -3.65 26.96
C ALA A 72 6.18 -4.21 27.45
N ALA A 73 6.76 -5.17 26.73
CA ALA A 73 8.06 -5.73 27.07
C ALA A 73 9.16 -4.65 26.92
N GLU A 74 10.05 -4.56 27.89
CA GLU A 74 11.16 -3.62 27.81
C GLU A 74 12.02 -3.91 26.57
N GLY A 75 12.35 -2.87 25.79
CA GLY A 75 13.18 -3.01 24.59
C GLY A 75 12.53 -3.75 23.42
N TRP A 76 11.20 -3.94 23.41
CA TRP A 76 10.48 -4.64 22.34
C TRP A 76 10.81 -4.14 20.92
N ALA A 77 11.12 -2.84 20.78
CA ALA A 77 11.46 -2.22 19.50
C ALA A 77 12.78 -2.73 18.91
N ALA A 78 13.68 -3.30 19.72
CA ALA A 78 14.98 -3.79 19.27
C ALA A 78 14.85 -4.87 18.18
N GLY A 79 13.81 -5.71 18.24
CA GLY A 79 13.52 -6.73 17.23
C GLY A 79 13.18 -6.17 15.85
N PHE A 80 12.88 -4.87 15.76
CA PHE A 80 12.52 -4.16 14.52
C PHE A 80 13.57 -3.12 14.11
N GLY A 81 14.75 -3.08 14.75
CA GLY A 81 15.78 -2.08 14.48
C GLY A 81 15.70 -0.82 15.36
N GLY A 82 14.95 -0.88 16.46
CA GLY A 82 14.82 0.21 17.43
C GLY A 82 13.63 1.12 17.18
N GLU A 83 13.41 2.08 18.07
CA GLU A 83 12.20 2.93 18.11
C GLU A 83 12.03 3.76 16.85
N ARG A 84 13.14 4.24 16.26
CA ARG A 84 13.11 4.99 15.00
C ARG A 84 12.62 4.14 13.84
N ALA A 85 13.10 2.90 13.72
CA ALA A 85 12.66 1.99 12.66
C ALA A 85 11.18 1.65 12.82
N VAL A 86 10.73 1.36 14.04
CA VAL A 86 9.31 1.14 14.38
C VAL A 86 8.45 2.34 13.98
N ALA A 87 8.86 3.57 14.32
CA ALA A 87 8.11 4.76 14.00
C ALA A 87 7.98 4.98 12.47
N LEU A 88 9.04 4.71 11.72
CA LEU A 88 9.01 4.78 10.25
C LEU A 88 8.09 3.71 9.66
N LEU A 89 8.15 2.47 10.14
CA LEU A 89 7.29 1.38 9.70
C LEU A 89 5.82 1.67 9.99
N ALA A 90 5.50 2.13 11.20
CA ALA A 90 4.13 2.50 11.58
C ALA A 90 3.59 3.70 10.75
N ALA A 91 4.45 4.66 10.43
CA ALA A 91 4.09 5.77 9.54
C ALA A 91 3.78 5.29 8.12
N GLU A 92 4.52 4.30 7.62
CA GLU A 92 4.31 3.72 6.30
C GLU A 92 3.03 2.89 6.23
N VAL A 93 2.74 2.10 7.27
CA VAL A 93 1.44 1.41 7.41
C VAL A 93 0.30 2.43 7.38
N SER A 94 0.43 3.56 8.08
CA SER A 94 -0.58 4.62 8.08
C SER A 94 -0.76 5.27 6.70
N ALA A 95 0.32 5.45 5.94
CA ALA A 95 0.26 5.95 4.57
C ALA A 95 -0.44 4.95 3.64
N LEU A 96 -0.17 3.66 3.78
CA LEU A 96 -0.87 2.60 3.06
C LEU A 96 -2.37 2.64 3.36
N MET A 97 -2.76 2.72 4.64
CA MET A 97 -4.18 2.77 5.02
C MET A 97 -4.89 4.00 4.43
N SER A 98 -4.20 5.15 4.42
CA SER A 98 -4.73 6.37 3.79
C SER A 98 -4.98 6.19 2.29
N HIS A 99 -4.05 5.54 1.59
CA HIS A 99 -4.21 5.16 0.19
C HIS A 99 -5.42 4.24 -0.02
N LEU A 100 -5.61 3.24 0.85
CA LEU A 100 -6.71 2.28 0.73
C LEU A 100 -8.07 2.89 1.02
N VAL A 101 -8.16 3.80 1.99
CA VAL A 101 -9.37 4.57 2.25
C VAL A 101 -9.72 5.42 1.04
N ALA A 102 -8.74 6.10 0.42
CA ALA A 102 -8.96 6.87 -0.79
C ALA A 102 -9.45 5.98 -1.95
N ARG A 103 -8.85 4.81 -2.13
CA ARG A 103 -9.27 3.83 -3.14
C ARG A 103 -10.70 3.32 -2.92
N ALA A 104 -11.04 2.96 -1.69
CA ALA A 104 -12.39 2.51 -1.36
C ALA A 104 -13.42 3.63 -1.56
N ALA A 105 -13.08 4.87 -1.19
CA ALA A 105 -13.92 6.03 -1.46
C ALA A 105 -14.16 6.25 -2.96
N SER A 106 -13.13 6.05 -3.79
CA SER A 106 -13.24 6.12 -5.25
C SER A 106 -14.21 5.08 -5.81
N VAL A 107 -14.13 3.82 -5.39
CA VAL A 107 -15.08 2.78 -5.81
C VAL A 107 -16.50 3.14 -5.39
N ARG A 108 -16.68 3.58 -4.14
CA ARG A 108 -17.99 3.99 -3.62
C ARG A 108 -18.59 5.14 -4.40
N SER A 109 -17.78 6.10 -4.82
CA SER A 109 -18.23 7.25 -5.61
C SER A 109 -18.82 6.81 -6.95
N VAL A 110 -18.09 5.98 -7.71
CA VAL A 110 -18.58 5.43 -9.00
C VAL A 110 -19.89 4.63 -8.80
N CYS A 111 -19.96 3.79 -7.78
CA CYS A 111 -21.18 3.02 -7.51
C CYS A 111 -22.35 3.90 -7.07
N VAL A 112 -22.11 4.92 -6.24
CA VAL A 112 -23.16 5.83 -5.77
C VAL A 112 -23.69 6.70 -6.90
N GLU A 113 -22.82 7.17 -7.79
CA GLU A 113 -23.23 7.90 -9.00
C GLU A 113 -24.20 7.04 -9.84
N ALA A 114 -23.83 5.80 -10.17
CA ALA A 114 -24.69 4.90 -10.93
C ALA A 114 -26.01 4.58 -10.22
N LEU A 115 -25.99 4.42 -8.89
CA LEU A 115 -27.22 4.18 -8.12
C LEU A 115 -28.16 5.39 -8.11
N LEU A 116 -27.64 6.61 -8.21
CA LEU A 116 -28.46 7.82 -8.24
C LEU A 116 -29.17 8.03 -9.58
N ASP A 117 -28.75 7.35 -10.65
CA ASP A 117 -29.45 7.33 -11.93
C ASP A 117 -30.77 6.54 -11.84
N GLU A 118 -30.83 5.54 -10.96
CA GLU A 118 -31.98 4.63 -10.82
C GLU A 118 -32.82 4.89 -9.55
N PHE A 119 -32.20 5.39 -8.48
CA PHE A 119 -32.81 5.51 -7.16
C PHE A 119 -32.67 6.91 -6.56
N SER A 120 -33.63 7.27 -5.71
CA SER A 120 -33.53 8.51 -4.95
C SER A 120 -32.36 8.48 -3.96
N ALA A 121 -31.76 9.63 -3.68
CA ALA A 121 -30.68 9.75 -2.69
C ALA A 121 -31.05 9.25 -1.28
N VAL A 122 -32.34 9.29 -0.91
CA VAL A 122 -32.83 8.76 0.38
C VAL A 122 -32.80 7.23 0.37
N THR A 123 -33.26 6.61 -0.73
CA THR A 123 -33.23 5.16 -0.92
C THR A 123 -31.79 4.64 -0.86
N VAL A 124 -30.88 5.29 -1.59
CA VAL A 124 -29.45 4.94 -1.60
C VAL A 124 -28.83 5.11 -0.21
N ALA A 125 -29.12 6.22 0.47
CA ALA A 125 -28.64 6.47 1.84
C ALA A 125 -29.08 5.39 2.83
N GLY A 126 -30.36 5.00 2.78
CA GLY A 126 -30.93 3.95 3.62
C GLY A 126 -30.29 2.59 3.36
N ALA A 127 -30.09 2.21 2.10
CA ALA A 127 -29.46 0.95 1.73
C ALA A 127 -27.98 0.87 2.14
N LEU A 128 -27.25 1.98 2.06
CA LEU A 128 -25.82 2.05 2.41
C LEU A 128 -25.56 2.33 3.90
N GLY A 129 -26.60 2.60 4.70
CA GLY A 129 -26.44 2.95 6.11
C GLY A 129 -25.69 4.25 6.34
N VAL A 130 -25.82 5.23 5.43
CA VAL A 130 -25.15 6.54 5.53
C VAL A 130 -26.15 7.69 5.51
N ALA A 131 -25.70 8.87 5.95
CA ALA A 131 -26.52 10.07 5.83
C ALA A 131 -26.72 10.47 4.36
N ARG A 132 -27.88 11.07 4.04
CA ARG A 132 -28.17 11.58 2.68
C ARG A 132 -27.12 12.57 2.17
N GLN A 133 -26.59 13.43 3.04
CA GLN A 133 -25.51 14.35 2.67
C GLN A 133 -24.27 13.58 2.17
N LYS A 134 -23.96 12.44 2.80
CA LYS A 134 -22.81 11.62 2.41
C LYS A 134 -22.97 11.01 1.02
N VAL A 135 -24.19 10.69 0.61
CA VAL A 135 -24.50 10.22 -0.75
C VAL A 135 -24.12 11.29 -1.78
N TYR A 136 -24.52 12.55 -1.57
CA TYR A 136 -24.15 13.63 -2.48
C TYR A 136 -22.66 13.98 -2.45
N GLU A 137 -21.99 13.86 -1.30
CA GLU A 137 -20.53 14.01 -1.23
C GLU A 137 -19.83 12.93 -2.05
N LEU A 138 -20.28 11.68 -1.98
CA LEU A 138 -19.73 10.56 -2.74
C LEU A 138 -20.03 10.66 -4.23
N ALA A 139 -21.19 11.20 -4.62
CA ALA A 139 -21.56 11.41 -6.01
C ALA A 139 -20.80 12.57 -6.68
N ARG A 140 -20.02 13.37 -5.93
CA ARG A 140 -19.19 14.40 -6.55
C ARG A 140 -18.01 13.75 -7.28
N PRO A 141 -17.73 14.16 -8.52
CA PRO A 141 -16.56 13.67 -9.25
C PRO A 141 -15.28 14.18 -8.56
N SER A 142 -14.74 13.35 -7.68
CA SER A 142 -13.40 13.51 -7.09
C SER A 142 -12.57 12.24 -7.25
N VAL A 143 -13.05 11.28 -8.04
CA VAL A 143 -12.39 10.00 -8.24
C VAL A 143 -11.25 10.21 -9.21
N ASP A 144 -10.03 10.20 -8.70
CA ASP A 144 -8.87 9.99 -9.55
C ASP A 144 -8.90 8.53 -10.05
N PRO A 145 -9.08 8.28 -11.35
CA PRO A 145 -9.15 6.94 -11.93
C PRO A 145 -7.92 6.09 -11.60
N ALA A 146 -6.78 6.74 -11.33
CA ALA A 146 -5.57 6.04 -10.94
C ALA A 146 -5.82 5.12 -9.73
N TYR A 147 -6.61 5.52 -8.74
CA TYR A 147 -6.88 4.68 -7.56
C TYR A 147 -7.56 3.35 -7.90
N LEU A 148 -8.25 3.26 -9.03
CA LEU A 148 -8.94 2.04 -9.45
C LEU A 148 -8.03 1.08 -10.23
N THR A 149 -6.94 1.57 -10.82
CA THR A 149 -6.12 0.82 -11.79
C THR A 149 -4.86 0.17 -11.20
N THR A 150 -4.50 0.47 -9.96
CA THR A 150 -3.29 -0.12 -9.34
C THR A 150 -3.55 -0.59 -7.93
N THR A 151 -3.22 -1.86 -7.65
CA THR A 151 -3.09 -2.35 -6.28
C THR A 151 -1.61 -2.33 -5.89
N PRO A 152 -1.22 -1.77 -4.72
CA PRO A 152 0.19 -1.60 -4.38
C PRO A 152 0.99 -2.91 -4.21
N TRP A 153 0.31 -4.04 -3.97
CA TRP A 153 0.96 -5.33 -3.66
C TRP A 153 0.44 -6.53 -4.47
N ARG A 154 -0.56 -6.33 -5.35
CA ARG A 154 -1.05 -7.37 -6.27
C ARG A 154 -1.20 -6.82 -7.67
N HIS A 155 -0.34 -7.26 -8.57
CA HIS A 155 -0.67 -7.22 -9.99
C HIS A 155 -1.84 -8.21 -10.17
N HIS A 156 -3.00 -7.71 -10.57
CA HIS A 156 -4.00 -8.59 -11.17
C HIS A 156 -3.41 -9.00 -12.52
N GLU A 157 -2.98 -10.26 -12.63
CA GLU A 157 -2.82 -10.93 -13.92
C GLU A 157 -4.18 -11.25 -14.51
#